data_AF-A0A819C003-F1
#
_entry.id   AF-A0A819C003-F1
#
_cell.length_a   1.000
_cell.length_b   1.000
_cell.length_c   1.000
_cell.angle_alpha   90.00
_cell.angle_beta   90.00
_cell.angle_gamma   90.00
#
_symmetry.space_group_name_H-M   'P 1'
#
loop_
_entity.id
_entity.type
_entity.pdbx_description
1 polymer ?
#
loop_
_entity_poly.entity_id
_entity_poly.type
_entity_poly.pdbx_seq_one_letter_code
_entity_poly.pdbx_strand_id
1 'polypeptide(L)'
;MRLYALHKRQFVAVFVLFFICLFIAVLIGIIGPSVIQSIDYKSENPAKQLSGPYEFKSEYLDKFHQRLWLTMKSSTNINDEFRHLINVSIAVNNPSSNTENYVRQRTIHCQRQVS
;
A
#
# COMPACT_ATOMS: atom_id res chain seq x y z
N MET A 1 -30.69 17.78 -21.01
CA MET A 1 -31.54 18.70 -21.80
C MET A 1 -32.54 19.53 -20.97
N ARG A 2 -32.83 19.23 -19.69
CA ARG A 2 -33.77 20.03 -18.85
C ARG A 2 -33.16 21.23 -18.09
N LEU A 3 -31.84 21.33 -17.97
CA LEU A 3 -31.17 22.44 -17.27
C LEU A 3 -31.32 23.80 -17.98
N TYR A 4 -31.50 23.78 -19.31
CA TYR A 4 -31.69 25.00 -20.12
C TYR A 4 -33.09 25.61 -20.00
N ALA A 5 -34.06 24.86 -19.45
CA ALA A 5 -35.45 25.31 -19.26
C ALA A 5 -35.68 25.96 -17.88
N LEU A 6 -34.65 26.05 -17.03
CA LEU A 6 -34.72 26.66 -15.71
C LEU A 6 -34.43 28.17 -15.79
N HIS A 7 -35.16 28.95 -15.00
CA HIS A 7 -34.96 30.40 -14.90
C HIS A 7 -33.51 30.71 -14.47
N LYS A 8 -32.92 31.81 -14.95
CA LYS A 8 -31.50 32.18 -14.75
C LYS A 8 -31.03 32.07 -13.29
N ARG A 9 -31.92 32.33 -12.32
CA ARG A 9 -31.66 32.21 -10.87
C ARG A 9 -31.53 30.76 -10.38
N GLN A 10 -32.32 29.84 -10.92
CA GLN A 10 -32.31 28.42 -10.52
C GLN A 10 -31.07 27.70 -11.06
N PHE A 11 -30.62 28.07 -12.26
CA PHE A 11 -29.36 27.57 -12.82
C PHE A 11 -28.17 27.92 -11.91
N VAL A 12 -28.06 29.18 -11.48
CA VAL A 12 -26.98 29.63 -10.59
C VAL A 12 -27.05 28.92 -9.23
N ALA A 13 -28.25 28.72 -8.67
CA ALA A 13 -28.42 28.05 -7.38
C ALA A 13 -27.89 26.61 -7.38
N VAL A 14 -28.12 25.85 -8.46
CA VAL A 14 -27.60 24.47 -8.59
C VAL A 14 -26.08 24.45 -8.67
N PHE A 15 -25.48 25.41 -9.39
CA PHE A 15 -24.02 25.55 -9.44
C PHE A 15 -23.43 25.89 -8.07
N VAL A 16 -24.01 26.86 -7.36
CA VAL A 16 -23.55 27.23 -6.01
C VAL A 16 -23.67 26.05 -5.05
N LEU A 17 -24.78 25.33 -5.06
CA LEU A 17 -24.99 24.15 -4.23
C LEU A 17 -23.97 23.05 -4.54
N PHE A 18 -23.71 22.79 -5.83
CA PHE A 18 -22.69 21.84 -6.26
C PHE A 18 -21.31 22.19 -5.70
N PHE A 19 -20.90 23.45 -5.80
CA PHE A 19 -19.61 23.88 -5.24
C PHE A 19 -19.59 23.76 -3.73
N ILE A 20 -20.65 24.11 -3.00
CA ILE A 20 -20.72 23.94 -1.54
C ILE A 20 -20.53 22.46 -1.16
N CYS A 21 -21.25 21.55 -1.80
CA CYS A 21 -21.11 20.12 -1.55
C CYS A 21 -19.70 19.61 -1.90
N LEU A 22 -19.12 20.09 -2.99
CA LEU A 22 -17.76 19.75 -3.40
C LEU A 22 -16.73 20.24 -2.37
N PHE A 23 -16.86 21.48 -1.90
CA PHE A 23 -16.00 22.03 -0.85
C PHE A 23 -16.10 21.20 0.43
N ILE A 24 -17.31 20.82 0.87
CA ILE A 24 -17.50 19.96 2.03
C ILE A 24 -16.82 18.60 1.83
N ALA A 25 -17.01 17.97 0.66
CA ALA A 25 -16.39 16.68 0.35
C ALA A 25 -14.85 16.76 0.36
N VAL A 26 -14.28 17.84 -0.18
CA VAL A 26 -12.82 18.07 -0.18
C VAL A 26 -12.31 18.27 1.24
N LEU A 27 -13.01 19.05 2.09
CA LEU A 27 -12.63 19.25 3.48
C LEU A 27 -12.61 17.93 4.26
N ILE A 28 -13.61 17.06 4.07
CA ILE A 28 -13.65 15.73 4.68
C ILE A 28 -12.49 14.87 4.17
N GLY A 29 -12.17 14.93 2.87
CA GLY A 29 -11.06 14.19 2.29
C GLY A 29 -9.69 14.60 2.84
N ILE A 30 -9.50 15.88 3.18
CA ILE A 30 -8.24 16.38 3.75
C ILE A 30 -8.12 16.03 5.25
N ILE A 31 -9.22 16.07 6.00
CA ILE A 31 -9.24 15.74 7.44
C ILE A 31 -9.20 14.22 7.67
N GLY A 32 -9.54 13.42 6.67
CA GLY A 32 -9.56 11.97 6.76
C GLY A 32 -8.19 11.35 7.12
N PRO A 33 -8.19 10.20 7.81
CA PRO A 33 -6.95 9.46 8.08
C PRO A 33 -6.32 8.96 6.78
N SER A 34 -5.02 8.66 6.83
CA SER A 34 -4.29 8.18 5.66
C SER A 34 -4.92 6.90 5.10
N VAL A 35 -5.15 6.89 3.78
CA VAL A 35 -5.75 5.74 3.07
C VAL A 35 -4.85 4.51 3.13
N ILE A 36 -3.53 4.71 3.29
CA ILE A 36 -2.53 3.65 3.31
C ILE A 36 -1.78 3.72 4.63
N GLN A 37 -1.72 2.60 5.34
CA GLN A 37 -0.82 2.40 6.47
C GLN A 37 0.45 1.74 5.95
N SER A 38 1.60 2.37 6.21
CA SER A 38 2.91 1.88 5.81
C SER A 38 3.76 1.63 7.05
N ILE A 39 4.31 0.43 7.17
CA ILE A 39 5.15 0.03 8.30
C ILE A 39 6.51 -0.41 7.73
N ASP A 40 7.56 0.30 8.12
CA ASP A 40 8.93 -0.02 7.70
C ASP A 40 9.60 -0.93 8.71
N TYR A 41 9.85 -2.17 8.31
CA TYR A 41 10.61 -3.12 9.12
C TYR A 41 12.09 -3.05 8.74
N LYS A 42 12.88 -2.44 9.62
CA LYS A 42 14.34 -2.47 9.54
C LYS A 42 14.84 -3.65 10.36
N SER A 43 15.75 -4.44 9.79
CA SER A 43 16.39 -5.49 10.56
C SER A 43 17.36 -4.89 11.58
N GLU A 44 17.16 -5.25 12.84
CA GLU A 44 17.92 -4.73 13.98
C GLU A 44 19.31 -5.40 14.09
N ASN A 45 19.56 -6.51 13.39
CA ASN A 45 20.83 -7.25 13.47
C ASN A 45 21.31 -7.79 12.11
N PRO A 46 22.20 -7.08 11.39
CA PRO A 46 22.66 -7.51 10.07
C PRO A 46 23.52 -8.79 10.10
N ALA A 47 24.19 -9.07 11.22
CA ALA A 47 25.11 -10.21 11.33
C ALA A 47 24.42 -11.58 11.47
N LYS A 48 23.25 -11.65 12.12
CA LYS A 48 22.44 -12.89 12.20
C LYS A 48 21.59 -13.13 10.94
N GLN A 49 21.46 -12.12 10.09
CA GLN A 49 20.59 -12.11 8.92
C GLN A 49 21.22 -12.73 7.66
N LEU A 50 22.53 -13.03 7.73
CA LEU A 50 23.28 -13.64 6.63
C LEU A 50 23.03 -15.16 6.48
N SER A 51 22.30 -15.81 7.40
CA SER A 51 22.26 -17.28 7.45
C SER A 51 20.87 -17.92 7.65
N GLY A 52 19.77 -17.22 7.33
CA GLY A 52 18.43 -17.80 7.45
C GLY A 52 17.33 -17.06 6.70
N PRO A 53 16.13 -17.67 6.60
CA PRO A 53 14.96 -16.99 6.05
C PRO A 53 14.62 -15.74 6.87
N TYR A 54 14.31 -14.65 6.19
CA TYR A 54 13.86 -13.43 6.86
C TYR A 54 12.41 -13.61 7.29
N GLU A 55 12.20 -13.84 8.58
CA GLU A 55 10.87 -13.97 9.16
C GLU A 55 10.29 -12.59 9.47
N PHE A 56 9.14 -12.32 8.87
CA PHE A 56 8.40 -11.09 9.04
C PHE A 56 6.99 -11.40 9.57
N LYS A 57 6.63 -10.81 10.70
CA LYS A 57 5.27 -10.92 11.27
C LYS A 57 4.57 -9.57 11.14
N SER A 58 3.49 -9.54 10.36
CA SER A 58 2.63 -8.36 10.27
C SER A 58 1.85 -8.14 11.57
N GLU A 59 1.46 -6.90 11.80
CA GLU A 59 0.47 -6.57 12.83
C GLU A 59 -0.91 -7.17 12.48
N TYR A 60 -1.84 -7.11 13.43
CA TYR A 60 -3.19 -7.64 13.25
C TYR A 60 -3.91 -6.89 12.12
N LEU A 61 -4.28 -7.62 11.08
CA LEU A 61 -5.04 -7.09 9.94
C LEU A 61 -6.52 -7.40 10.16
N ASP A 62 -7.31 -6.35 10.35
CA ASP A 62 -8.78 -6.45 10.39
C ASP A 62 -9.41 -6.45 8.98
N LYS A 63 -10.71 -6.76 8.89
CA LYS A 63 -11.50 -6.84 7.64
C LYS A 63 -11.51 -5.55 6.79
N PHE A 64 -11.17 -4.41 7.40
CA PHE A 64 -11.02 -3.14 6.68
C PHE A 64 -9.76 -3.08 5.80
N HIS A 65 -8.76 -3.93 6.07
CA HIS A 65 -7.53 -4.03 5.28
C HIS A 65 -7.74 -4.97 4.08
N GLN A 66 -8.40 -4.46 3.05
CA GLN A 66 -8.76 -5.26 1.87
C GLN A 66 -7.57 -5.67 1.00
N ARG A 67 -6.42 -4.99 1.13
CA ARG A 67 -5.22 -5.23 0.32
C ARG A 67 -3.97 -5.08 1.19
N LEU A 68 -3.03 -6.01 1.02
CA LEU A 68 -1.71 -5.96 1.63
C LEU A 68 -0.65 -5.88 0.54
N TRP A 69 0.27 -4.94 0.67
CA TRP A 69 1.39 -4.75 -0.23
C TRP A 69 2.68 -5.01 0.54
N LEU A 70 3.51 -5.92 0.05
CA LEU A 70 4.81 -6.23 0.63
C LEU A 70 5.89 -5.78 -0.34
N THR A 71 6.71 -4.84 0.11
CA THR A 71 7.82 -4.29 -0.67
C THR A 71 9.11 -4.55 0.09
N MET A 72 10.04 -5.23 -0.56
CA MET A 72 11.39 -5.44 -0.02
C MET A 72 12.33 -4.43 -0.64
N LYS A 73 13.04 -3.68 0.20
CA LYS A 73 14.16 -2.83 -0.22
C LYS A 73 15.47 -3.48 0.23
N SER A 74 16.34 -3.79 -0.73
CA SER A 74 17.68 -4.31 -0.44
C SER A 74 18.72 -3.33 -0.96
N SER A 75 19.74 -3.07 -0.17
CA SER A 75 20.92 -2.29 -0.56
C SER A 75 22.13 -3.21 -0.55
N THR A 76 22.78 -3.36 -1.70
CA THR A 76 24.05 -4.07 -1.82
C THR A 76 25.15 -3.08 -2.18
N ASN A 77 26.35 -3.30 -1.65
CA ASN A 77 27.56 -2.52 -1.98
C ASN A 77 28.37 -3.19 -3.11
N ILE A 78 27.72 -4.06 -3.89
CA ILE A 78 28.32 -4.71 -5.05
C ILE A 78 27.92 -3.90 -6.28
N ASN A 79 28.91 -3.47 -7.06
CA ASN A 79 28.71 -2.61 -8.23
C ASN A 79 28.16 -3.34 -9.47
N ASP A 80 27.91 -4.64 -9.37
CA ASP A 80 27.49 -5.50 -10.47
C ASP A 80 25.97 -5.66 -10.53
N GLU A 81 25.45 -5.96 -11.73
CA GLU A 81 24.06 -6.39 -11.90
C GLU A 81 23.83 -7.71 -11.17
N PHE A 82 23.06 -7.65 -10.09
CA PHE A 82 22.73 -8.81 -9.28
C PHE A 82 21.30 -9.27 -9.59
N ARG A 83 21.19 -10.53 -10.04
CA ARG A 83 19.91 -11.23 -10.22
C ARG A 83 19.87 -12.42 -9.28
N HIS A 84 18.90 -12.42 -8.38
CA HIS A 84 18.76 -13.52 -7.43
C HIS A 84 17.32 -13.97 -7.30
N LEU A 85 17.14 -15.28 -7.29
CA LEU A 85 15.84 -15.90 -7.07
C LEU A 85 15.63 -16.02 -5.57
N ILE A 86 14.54 -15.45 -5.07
CA ILE A 86 14.11 -15.60 -3.69
C ILE A 86 12.81 -16.38 -3.63
N ASN A 87 12.70 -17.23 -2.60
CA ASN A 87 11.47 -17.90 -2.25
C ASN A 87 10.78 -17.11 -1.15
N VAL A 88 9.54 -16.69 -1.40
CA VAL A 88 8.71 -15.97 -0.44
C VAL A 88 7.61 -16.91 0.01
N SER A 89 7.57 -17.22 1.31
CA SER A 89 6.50 -17.98 1.94
C SER A 89 5.66 -17.06 2.82
N ILE A 90 4.34 -17.11 2.66
CA ILE A 90 3.37 -16.32 3.41
C ILE A 90 2.46 -17.30 4.14
N ALA A 91 2.39 -17.18 5.46
CA ALA A 91 1.48 -17.93 6.31
C ALA A 91 0.35 -17.00 6.77
N VAL A 92 -0.89 -17.33 6.44
CA VAL A 92 -2.07 -16.58 6.89
C VAL A 92 -2.71 -17.37 8.03
N ASN A 93 -2.61 -16.83 9.24
CA ASN A 93 -3.24 -17.43 10.41
C ASN A 93 -4.62 -16.79 10.64
N ASN A 94 -5.67 -17.61 10.56
CA ASN A 94 -7.03 -17.18 10.82
C ASN A 94 -7.47 -17.79 12.15
N PRO A 95 -7.97 -17.01 13.13
CA PRO A 95 -8.40 -17.53 14.43
C PRO A 95 -9.53 -18.59 14.34
N SER A 96 -10.22 -18.67 13.20
CA SER A 96 -11.36 -19.56 12.98
C SER A 96 -11.09 -20.74 12.03
N SER A 97 -9.93 -20.80 11.39
CA SER A 97 -9.60 -21.84 10.40
C SER A 97 -8.12 -22.24 10.48
N ASN A 98 -7.73 -23.26 9.72
CA ASN A 98 -6.33 -23.67 9.63
C ASN A 98 -5.47 -22.62 8.93
N THR A 99 -4.18 -22.58 9.28
CA THR A 99 -3.18 -21.74 8.63
C THR A 99 -3.02 -22.11 7.17
N GLU A 100 -3.15 -21.13 6.28
CA GLU A 100 -2.89 -21.30 4.86
C GLU A 100 -1.49 -20.83 4.51
N ASN A 101 -0.75 -21.65 3.76
CA ASN A 101 0.62 -21.36 3.36
C ASN A 101 0.69 -21.13 1.84
N TYR A 102 1.22 -19.98 1.46
CA TYR A 102 1.42 -19.58 0.08
C TYR A 102 2.90 -19.40 -0.21
N VAL A 103 3.43 -20.15 -1.17
CA VAL A 103 4.84 -20.05 -1.58
C VAL A 103 4.93 -19.49 -2.99
N ARG A 104 5.75 -18.47 -3.17
CA ARG A 104 5.97 -17.84 -4.47
C ARG A 104 7.44 -17.52 -4.67
N GLN A 105 7.95 -17.85 -5.85
CA GLN A 105 9.30 -17.47 -6.25
C GLN A 105 9.28 -16.11 -6.94
N ARG A 106 10.28 -15.27 -6.66
CA ARG A 106 10.44 -13.95 -7.26
C ARG A 106 11.91 -13.73 -7.59
N THR A 107 12.18 -13.11 -8.73
CA THR A 107 13.54 -12.69 -9.10
C THR A 107 13.71 -11.24 -8.69
N ILE A 108 14.74 -10.95 -7.90
CA ILE A 108 15.16 -9.58 -7.58
C ILE A 108 16.13 -9.14 -8.66
N HIS A 109 15.86 -7.97 -9.22
CA HIS A 109 16.76 -7.27 -10.13
C HIS A 109 17.33 -6.06 -9.39
N CYS A 110 18.62 -6.09 -9.09
CA CYS A 110 19.33 -4.94 -8.58
C CYS A 110 20.04 -4.24 -9.74
N GLN A 111 19.72 -2.98 -9.96
CA GLN A 111 20.45 -2.11 -10.87
C GLN A 111 21.23 -1.08 -10.07
N ARG A 112 22.38 -0.66 -10.63
CA ARG A 112 23.22 0.37 -10.05
C ARG A 112 22.43 1.67 -9.90
N GLN A 113 22.35 2.19 -8.67
CA GLN A 113 21.93 3.59 -8.48
C GLN A 113 23.08 4.49 -8.92
N VAL A 114 22.95 5.08 -10.11
CA VAL A 114 23.80 6.20 -10.52
C VAL A 114 23.20 7.45 -9.90
N SER A 115 23.84 7.95 -8.84
CA SER A 115 23.56 9.24 -8.22
C SER A 115 24.20 10.37 -9.01
#